data_AF-A0A941MIF7-F1
#
_entry.id   AF-A0A941MIF7-F1
#
_cell.length_a   1.000
_cell.length_b   1.000
_cell.length_c   1.000
_cell.angle_alpha   90.00
_cell.angle_beta   90.00
_cell.angle_gamma   90.00
#
_symmetry.space_group_name_H-M   'P 1'
#
loop_
_entity.id
_entity.type
_entity.pdbx_description
1 polymer ?
#
loop_
_entity_poly.entity_id
_entity_poly.type
_entity_poly.pdbx_seq_one_letter_code
_entity_poly.pdbx_strand_id
1 'polypeptide(L)'
;VKDQAGAFWGFFASFLLLFFATGVGNASTFQMIPVIMAKEMGRLMPDADSETRRRQAEKEAAAITGFTSAVAAFGAFFIPKSYGTSIALTGGPEAALWAFLIFYVSCLAITWTVYSRKGGLLHDVERAKCVRASITVAD
;
A
#
# COMPACT_ATOMS: atom_id res chain seq x y z
N VAL A 1 8.21 -0.26 33.83
CA VAL A 1 8.55 -0.64 32.44
C VAL A 1 9.64 0.23 31.83
N LYS A 2 9.66 1.55 32.08
CA LYS A 2 10.69 2.47 31.56
C LYS A 2 12.10 2.20 32.13
N ASP A 3 12.19 1.65 33.34
CA ASP A 3 13.45 1.35 34.05
C ASP A 3 14.01 -0.06 33.85
N GLN A 4 13.46 -0.88 32.93
CA GLN A 4 14.02 -2.20 32.66
C GLN A 4 15.18 -2.13 31.67
N ALA A 5 16.26 -2.87 31.96
CA ALA A 5 17.39 -3.04 31.05
C ALA A 5 16.89 -3.61 29.71
N GLY A 6 17.02 -2.83 28.64
CA GLY A 6 16.58 -3.20 27.28
C GLY A 6 15.27 -2.58 26.80
N ALA A 7 14.52 -1.85 27.64
CA ALA A 7 13.28 -1.19 27.22
C ALA A 7 13.49 -0.19 26.06
N PHE A 8 14.62 0.55 26.08
CA PHE A 8 15.02 1.43 24.98
C PHE A 8 15.31 0.66 23.69
N TRP A 9 16.02 -0.47 23.78
CA TRP A 9 16.34 -1.30 22.61
C TRP A 9 15.08 -1.93 22.01
N GLY A 10 14.12 -2.36 22.84
CA GLY A 10 12.81 -2.84 22.37
C GLY A 10 11.99 -1.76 21.68
N PHE A 11 11.95 -0.55 22.26
CA PHE A 11 11.34 0.63 21.63
C PHE A 11 12.01 0.95 20.28
N PHE A 12 13.34 1.04 20.26
CA PHE A 12 14.11 1.37 19.07
C PHE A 12 13.95 0.34 17.95
N ALA A 13 14.03 -0.96 18.29
CA ALA A 13 13.81 -2.04 17.33
C ALA A 13 12.39 -2.01 16.74
N SER A 14 11.38 -1.70 17.55
CA SER A 14 9.99 -1.55 17.08
C SER A 14 9.87 -0.37 16.10
N PHE A 15 10.53 0.76 16.38
CA PHE A 15 10.57 1.90 15.46
C PHE A 15 11.28 1.56 14.14
N LEU A 16 12.42 0.86 14.19
CA LEU A 16 13.11 0.42 12.98
C LEU A 16 12.23 -0.52 12.14
N LEU A 17 11.54 -1.46 12.78
CA LEU A 17 10.62 -2.37 12.11
C LEU A 17 9.45 -1.61 11.47
N LEU A 18 8.87 -0.62 12.16
CA LEU A 18 7.81 0.22 11.61
C LEU A 18 8.30 1.05 10.41
N PHE A 19 9.49 1.66 10.50
CA PHE A 19 10.08 2.41 9.39
C PHE A 19 10.34 1.52 8.18
N PHE A 20 10.90 0.34 8.40
CA PHE A 20 11.13 -0.65 7.36
C PHE A 20 9.81 -1.09 6.71
N ALA A 21 8.83 -1.50 7.52
CA ALA A 21 7.53 -1.94 7.04
C ALA A 21 6.79 -0.83 6.27
N THR A 22 6.88 0.41 6.74
CA THR A 22 6.32 1.59 6.04
C THR A 22 7.00 1.80 4.68
N GLY A 23 8.33 1.68 4.63
CA GLY A 23 9.09 1.77 3.38
C GLY A 23 8.67 0.70 2.36
N VAL A 24 8.56 -0.55 2.79
CA VAL A 24 8.10 -1.67 1.96
C VAL A 24 6.65 -1.44 1.48
N GLY A 25 5.76 -1.01 2.37
CA GLY A 25 4.36 -0.73 2.02
C GLY A 25 4.20 0.39 0.98
N ASN A 26 4.98 1.46 1.11
CA ASN A 26 5.00 2.56 0.15
C ASN A 26 5.50 2.11 -1.22
N ALA A 27 6.61 1.37 -1.27
CA ALA A 27 7.16 0.83 -2.51
C ALA A 27 6.16 -0.12 -3.21
N SER A 28 5.54 -1.02 -2.46
CA SER A 28 4.54 -1.96 -2.98
C SER A 28 3.34 -1.22 -3.57
N THR A 29 2.86 -0.16 -2.91
CA THR A 29 1.69 0.59 -3.39
C THR A 29 2.02 1.39 -4.65
N PHE A 30 3.18 2.04 -4.70
CA PHE A 30 3.60 2.78 -5.89
C PHE A 30 3.87 1.88 -7.10
N GLN A 31 4.32 0.63 -6.89
CA GLN A 31 4.44 -0.36 -7.97
C GLN A 31 3.08 -0.91 -8.42
N MET A 32 2.09 -0.95 -7.53
CA MET A 32 0.76 -1.47 -7.82
C MET A 32 -0.04 -0.56 -8.78
N ILE A 33 0.05 0.76 -8.61
CA ILE A 33 -0.71 1.74 -9.42
C ILE A 33 -0.49 1.58 -10.94
N PRO A 34 0.75 1.56 -11.48
CA PRO A 34 0.96 1.43 -12.91
C PRO A 34 0.53 0.06 -13.46
N VAL A 35 0.63 -1.01 -12.66
CA VAL A 35 0.16 -2.35 -13.05
C VAL A 35 -1.36 -2.37 -13.22
N ILE A 36 -2.09 -1.73 -12.30
CA ILE A 36 -3.55 -1.63 -12.41
C ILE A 36 -3.95 -0.77 -13.61
N MET A 37 -3.30 0.37 -13.82
CA MET A 37 -3.61 1.25 -14.97
C MET A 37 -3.29 0.61 -16.31
N ALA A 38 -2.21 -0.16 -16.42
CA ALA A 38 -1.90 -0.91 -17.63
C ALA A 38 -3.02 -1.92 -17.98
N LYS A 39 -3.56 -2.61 -16.97
CA LYS A 39 -4.69 -3.53 -17.13
C LYS A 39 -5.98 -2.78 -17.52
N GLU A 40 -6.26 -1.66 -16.86
CA GLU A 40 -7.48 -0.90 -17.10
C GLU A 40 -7.48 -0.23 -18.48
N MET A 41 -6.35 0.34 -18.93
CA MET A 41 -6.21 0.88 -20.29
C MET A 41 -6.31 -0.21 -21.36
N GLY A 42 -5.93 -1.45 -21.04
CA GLY A 42 -6.21 -2.63 -21.88
C GLY A 42 -7.68 -2.88 -22.13
N ARG A 43 -8.54 -2.56 -21.16
CA ARG A 43 -10.00 -2.72 -21.25
C ARG A 43 -10.68 -1.48 -21.83
N LEU A 44 -10.18 -0.28 -21.50
CA LEU A 44 -10.78 0.98 -21.89
C LEU A 44 -10.47 1.39 -23.34
N MET A 45 -9.30 0.99 -23.86
CA MET A 45 -8.84 1.33 -25.21
C MET A 45 -8.47 0.06 -26.01
N PRO A 46 -9.43 -0.84 -26.30
CA PRO A 46 -9.16 -2.13 -26.93
C PRO A 46 -8.60 -2.00 -28.36
N ASP A 47 -9.05 -0.99 -29.11
CA ASP A 47 -8.67 -0.77 -30.52
C ASP A 47 -7.42 0.09 -30.70
N ALA A 48 -6.86 0.64 -29.61
CA ALA A 48 -5.65 1.46 -29.66
C ALA A 48 -4.38 0.60 -29.78
N ASP A 49 -3.39 1.13 -30.49
CA ASP A 49 -2.07 0.50 -30.59
C ASP A 49 -1.42 0.31 -29.20
N SER A 50 -0.62 -0.75 -29.09
CA SER A 50 0.06 -1.18 -27.88
C SER A 50 0.94 -0.08 -27.25
N GLU A 51 1.61 0.74 -28.07
CA GLU A 51 2.46 1.83 -27.59
C GLU A 51 1.62 2.98 -27.03
N THR A 52 0.53 3.33 -27.72
CA THR A 52 -0.39 4.39 -27.29
C THR A 52 -1.04 4.06 -25.95
N ARG A 53 -1.47 2.81 -25.80
CA ARG A 53 -2.06 2.31 -24.55
C ARG A 53 -1.07 2.36 -23.38
N ARG A 54 0.20 1.99 -23.62
CA ARG A 54 1.23 2.03 -22.58
C ARG A 54 1.53 3.46 -22.14
N ARG A 55 1.71 4.38 -23.09
CA ARG A 55 1.93 5.81 -22.79
C ARG A 55 0.76 6.42 -22.00
N GLN A 56 -0.48 6.05 -22.32
CA GLN A 56 -1.64 6.55 -21.59
C GLN A 56 -1.72 5.96 -20.18
N ALA A 57 -1.47 4.66 -20.01
CA ALA A 57 -1.42 4.03 -18.69
C ALA A 57 -0.33 4.66 -17.80
N GLU A 58 0.84 4.95 -18.36
CA GLU A 58 1.93 5.63 -17.65
C GLU A 58 1.53 7.05 -17.22
N LYS A 59 0.87 7.81 -18.10
CA LYS A 59 0.39 9.17 -17.78
C LYS A 59 -0.64 9.17 -16.64
N GLU A 60 -1.66 8.31 -16.73
CA GLU A 60 -2.70 8.21 -15.71
C GLU A 60 -2.12 7.72 -14.37
N ALA A 61 -1.26 6.70 -14.41
CA ALA A 61 -0.57 6.19 -13.22
C ALA A 61 0.30 7.27 -12.56
N ALA A 62 1.01 8.07 -13.35
CA ALA A 62 1.82 9.18 -12.84
C ALA A 62 0.95 10.26 -12.19
N ALA A 63 -0.18 10.62 -12.80
CA ALA A 63 -1.13 11.58 -12.24
C ALA A 63 -1.72 11.10 -10.90
N ILE A 64 -2.17 9.84 -10.84
CA ILE A 64 -2.70 9.22 -9.61
C ILE A 64 -1.63 9.18 -8.53
N THR A 65 -0.41 8.76 -8.87
CA THR A 65 0.71 8.67 -7.93
C THR A 65 1.09 10.05 -7.39
N GLY A 66 1.13 11.07 -8.25
CA GLY A 66 1.43 12.44 -7.85
C GLY A 66 0.38 13.02 -6.90
N PHE A 67 -0.91 12.87 -7.23
CA PHE A 67 -2.00 13.36 -6.38
C PHE A 67 -2.05 12.65 -5.03
N THR A 68 -1.96 11.32 -5.02
CA THR A 68 -1.94 10.54 -3.78
C THR A 68 -0.72 10.84 -2.91
N SER A 69 0.44 11.09 -3.51
CA SER A 69 1.66 11.51 -2.78
C SER A 69 1.50 12.87 -2.10
N ALA A 70 0.83 13.82 -2.75
CA ALA A 70 0.54 15.11 -2.14
C ALA A 70 -0.35 14.96 -0.88
N VAL A 71 -1.35 14.07 -0.93
CA VAL A 71 -2.17 13.75 0.25
C VAL A 71 -1.35 13.05 1.33
N ALA A 72 -0.51 12.09 0.96
CA ALA A 72 0.34 11.36 1.90
C ALA A 72 1.34 12.27 2.63
N ALA A 73 1.83 13.33 1.98
CA ALA A 73 2.75 14.30 2.58
C ALA A 73 2.16 15.01 3.82
N PHE A 74 0.83 15.21 3.90
CA PHE A 74 0.19 15.75 5.09
C PHE A 74 0.41 14.89 6.35
N GLY A 75 0.69 13.59 6.17
CA GLY A 75 1.05 12.67 7.25
C GLY A 75 2.26 13.14 8.07
N ALA A 76 3.23 13.81 7.44
CA ALA A 76 4.43 14.31 8.12
C ALA A 76 4.12 15.39 9.18
N PHE A 77 3.03 16.14 9.00
CA PHE A 77 2.53 17.09 10.00
C PHE A 77 1.56 16.43 10.98
N PHE A 78 0.71 15.53 10.48
CA PHE A 78 -0.30 14.85 11.28
C PHE A 78 0.29 13.98 12.39
N ILE A 79 1.38 13.24 12.10
CA ILE A 79 2.00 12.31 13.05
C ILE A 79 2.55 13.08 14.29
N PRO A 80 3.46 14.08 14.15
CA PRO A 80 3.98 14.80 15.30
C PRO A 80 2.89 15.58 16.04
N LYS A 81 1.94 16.17 15.32
CA LYS A 81 0.85 16.93 15.95
C LYS A 81 -0.05 16.03 16.78
N SER A 82 -0.37 14.82 16.31
CA SER A 82 -1.19 13.85 17.05
C SER A 82 -0.48 13.37 18.32
N TYR A 83 0.82 13.08 18.26
CA TYR A 83 1.60 12.76 19.46
C TYR A 83 1.59 13.92 20.46
N GLY A 84 1.81 15.15 20.01
CA GLY A 84 1.77 16.34 20.86
C GLY A 84 0.41 16.54 21.53
N THR A 85 -0.68 16.39 20.78
CA THR A 85 -2.05 16.47 21.31
C THR A 85 -2.36 15.35 22.30
N SER A 86 -1.94 14.12 22.01
CA SER A 86 -2.10 12.97 22.93
C SER A 86 -1.40 13.24 24.26
N ILE A 87 -0.14 13.70 24.22
CA ILE A 87 0.63 14.00 25.43
C ILE A 87 -0.03 15.14 26.21
N ALA A 88 -0.50 16.20 25.54
CA ALA A 88 -1.13 17.34 26.18
C ALA A 88 -2.47 16.99 26.86
N LEU A 89 -3.27 16.08 26.28
CA LEU A 89 -4.61 15.76 26.78
C LEU A 89 -4.65 14.54 27.71
N THR A 90 -3.79 13.55 27.50
CA THR A 90 -3.84 12.25 28.20
C THR A 90 -2.62 11.97 29.07
N GLY A 91 -1.58 12.82 29.00
CA GLY A 91 -0.33 12.65 29.74
C GLY A 91 0.69 11.72 29.07
N GLY A 92 0.35 11.11 27.92
CA GLY A 92 1.26 10.24 27.19
C GLY A 92 0.88 10.01 25.71
N PRO A 93 1.72 9.29 24.94
CA PRO A 93 1.52 9.06 23.51
C PRO A 93 0.57 7.89 23.18
N GLU A 94 0.08 7.15 24.18
CA GLU A 94 -0.64 5.89 24.02
C GLU A 94 -1.92 6.06 23.20
N ALA A 95 -2.67 7.15 23.41
CA ALA A 95 -3.90 7.41 22.68
C ALA A 95 -3.64 7.62 21.17
N ALA A 96 -2.57 8.33 20.82
CA ALA A 96 -2.14 8.46 19.42
C ALA A 96 -1.72 7.11 18.81
N LEU A 97 -0.99 6.28 19.55
CA LEU A 97 -0.56 4.96 19.08
C LEU A 97 -1.74 4.04 18.78
N TRP A 98 -2.76 4.01 19.65
CA TRP A 98 -3.98 3.23 19.40
C TRP A 98 -4.73 3.72 18.17
N ALA A 99 -4.85 5.04 17.97
CA ALA A 99 -5.48 5.60 16.78
C ALA A 99 -4.74 5.18 15.49
N PHE A 100 -3.40 5.26 15.48
CA PHE A 100 -2.60 4.81 14.34
C PHE A 100 -2.71 3.31 14.10
N LEU A 101 -2.72 2.50 15.15
CA LEU A 101 -2.87 1.05 15.05
C LEU A 101 -4.22 0.69 14.40
N ILE A 102 -5.31 1.29 14.86
CA ILE A 102 -6.65 1.06 14.29
C ILE A 102 -6.67 1.45 12.81
N PHE A 103 -6.08 2.59 12.46
CA PHE A 103 -5.95 3.01 11.07
C PHE A 103 -5.19 1.98 10.22
N TYR A 104 -4.01 1.51 10.66
CA TYR A 104 -3.24 0.50 9.93
C TYR A 104 -3.98 -0.82 9.77
N VAL A 105 -4.67 -1.29 10.82
CA VAL A 105 -5.49 -2.51 10.75
C VAL A 105 -6.65 -2.33 9.75
N SER A 106 -7.27 -1.15 9.72
CA SER A 106 -8.31 -0.85 8.73
C SER A 106 -7.77 -0.88 7.30
N CYS A 107 -6.56 -0.33 7.07
CA CYS A 107 -5.91 -0.36 5.77
C CYS A 107 -5.59 -1.79 5.33
N LEU A 108 -5.07 -2.62 6.24
CA LEU A 108 -4.83 -4.05 5.97
C LEU A 108 -6.13 -4.77 5.61
N ALA A 109 -7.22 -4.51 6.32
CA ALA A 109 -8.52 -5.10 6.03
C ALA A 109 -9.05 -4.66 4.64
N ILE A 110 -8.89 -3.39 4.27
CA ILE A 110 -9.28 -2.89 2.95
C ILE A 110 -8.44 -3.56 1.86
N THR A 111 -7.11 -3.57 2.00
CA THR A 111 -6.22 -4.23 1.03
C THR A 111 -6.55 -5.71 0.91
N TRP A 112 -6.79 -6.40 2.02
CA TRP A 112 -7.20 -7.80 2.05
C TRP A 112 -8.53 -8.01 1.34
N THR A 113 -9.57 -7.22 1.65
CA THR A 113 -10.89 -7.37 1.03
C THR A 113 -10.87 -7.07 -0.47
N VAL A 114 -10.07 -6.11 -0.92
CA VAL A 114 -9.89 -5.79 -2.36
C VAL A 114 -9.13 -6.91 -3.08
N TYR A 115 -8.07 -7.47 -2.48
CA TYR A 115 -7.27 -8.53 -3.10
C TYR A 115 -7.88 -9.93 -3.01
N SER A 116 -8.61 -10.23 -1.93
CA SER A 116 -9.23 -11.54 -1.67
C SER A 116 -10.61 -11.68 -2.33
N ARG A 117 -11.18 -10.61 -2.91
CA ARG A 117 -12.43 -10.68 -3.68
C ARG A 117 -12.22 -11.40 -5.02
N LYS A 118 -13.14 -12.30 -5.39
CA LYS A 118 -13.17 -13.03 -6.67
C LYS A 118 -13.14 -12.04 -7.85
N GLY A 119 -11.98 -11.92 -8.51
CA GLY A 119 -11.70 -10.95 -9.58
C GLY A 119 -10.39 -10.15 -9.41
N GLY A 120 -9.69 -10.30 -8.28
CA GLY A 120 -8.37 -9.68 -8.05
C GLY A 120 -7.27 -10.23 -8.97
N LEU A 121 -6.22 -9.43 -9.19
CA LEU A 121 -5.05 -9.74 -10.04
C LEU A 121 -4.45 -11.15 -9.81
N LEU A 122 -4.54 -11.68 -8.59
CA LEU A 122 -4.08 -13.03 -8.24
C LEU A 122 -4.92 -14.13 -8.92
N HIS A 123 -6.24 -13.96 -9.02
CA HIS A 123 -7.14 -14.92 -9.66
C HIS A 123 -6.99 -14.95 -11.19
N ASP A 124 -6.65 -13.81 -11.81
CA ASP A 124 -6.36 -13.75 -13.24
C ASP A 124 -5.00 -14.37 -13.58
N VAL A 125 -3.97 -14.16 -12.74
CA VAL A 125 -2.66 -14.80 -12.91
C VAL A 125 -2.76 -16.31 -12.72
N GLU A 126 -3.48 -16.78 -11.71
CA GLU A 126 -3.65 -18.21 -11.43
C GLU A 126 -4.44 -18.92 -12.55
N ARG A 127 -5.47 -18.26 -13.10
CA ARG A 127 -6.18 -18.78 -14.28
C ARG A 127 -5.37 -18.69 -15.57
N ALA A 128 -4.55 -17.65 -15.75
CA ALA A 128 -3.64 -17.55 -16.90
C ALA A 128 -2.55 -18.63 -16.87
N LYS A 129 -2.03 -18.98 -15.69
CA LYS A 129 -1.11 -20.12 -15.51
C LYS A 129 -1.79 -21.46 -15.82
N CYS A 130 -3.04 -21.65 -15.36
CA CYS A 130 -3.81 -22.86 -15.63
C CYS A 130 -4.09 -23.05 -17.14
N VAL A 131 -4.49 -21.99 -17.84
CA VAL A 131 -4.71 -22.02 -19.31
C VAL A 131 -3.40 -22.29 -20.08
N ARG A 132 -2.29 -21.65 -19.68
CA ARG A 132 -1.00 -21.87 -20.35
C ARG A 132 -0.44 -23.28 -20.12
N ALA A 133 -0.64 -23.84 -18.93
CA ALA A 133 -0.29 -25.23 -18.63
C ALA A 133 -1.11 -26.23 -19.46
N SER A 134 -2.40 -25.95 -19.71
CA SER A 134 -3.23 -26.81 -20.56
C SER A 134 -2.84 -26.82 -22.04
N ILE A 135 -2.25 -25.72 -22.54
CA ILE A 135 -1.78 -25.64 -23.93
C ILE A 135 -0.47 -26.43 -24.10
N THR A 136 0.47 -26.30 -23.16
CA THR A 136 1.78 -27.00 -23.22
C THR A 136 1.70 -28.52 -22.99
N VAL A 137 0.60 -29.02 -22.42
CA VAL A 137 0.38 -30.47 -22.21
C VAL A 137 -0.43 -31.10 -23.36
N ALA A 138 -0.97 -30.28 -24.28
CA ALA A 138 -1.75 -30.72 -25.43
C ALA A 138 -0.94 -30.80 -26.74
N ASP A 139 0.35 -30.48 -26.70
CA ASP A 139 1.36 -30.68 -27.76
C ASP A 139 2.32 -31.81 -27.37
#